data_AF-A0AB73R473-F1
#
_entry.id   AF-A0AB73R473-F1
#
_cell.length_a   1.000
_cell.length_b   1.000
_cell.length_c   1.000
_cell.angle_alpha   90.00
_cell.angle_beta   90.00
_cell.angle_gamma   90.00
#
_symmetry.space_group_name_H-M   'P 1'
#
loop_
_entity.id
_entity.type
_entity.pdbx_description
1 polymer ?
#
loop_
_entity_poly.entity_id
_entity_poly.type
_entity_poly.pdbx_seq_one_letter_code
_entity_poly.pdbx_strand_id
1 'polypeptide(L)' 'MFDIDETKIKLYEVLEDNGCHYEIRSYYLHNDYMGEVKYFFIRTTDDTIIDMCLSQFPEVFAVYKGFTETQIKKIYRGRL' A
#
# COMPACT_ATOMS: atom_id res chain seq x y z
N MET A 1 -10.32 -13.13 -4.68
CA MET A 1 -8.86 -13.31 -4.76
C MET A 1 -8.41 -12.39 -5.87
N PHE A 2 -7.61 -11.36 -5.61
CA PHE A 2 -7.13 -10.48 -6.68
C PHE A 2 -6.04 -11.21 -7.46
N ASP A 3 -6.18 -11.32 -8.77
CA ASP A 3 -5.08 -11.78 -9.63
C ASP A 3 -3.90 -10.80 -9.53
N ILE A 4 -2.68 -11.29 -9.75
CA ILE A 4 -1.43 -10.50 -9.63
C ILE A 4 -1.48 -9.25 -10.53
N ASP A 5 -2.11 -9.37 -11.70
CA ASP A 5 -2.26 -8.27 -12.66
C ASP A 5 -3.32 -7.25 -12.21
N GLU A 6 -4.44 -7.69 -11.64
CA GLU A 6 -5.49 -6.80 -11.11
C GLU A 6 -5.00 -5.98 -9.90
N THR A 7 -4.23 -6.61 -9.01
CA THR A 7 -3.69 -5.91 -7.84
C THR A 7 -2.76 -4.78 -8.27
N LYS A 8 -1.86 -5.06 -9.23
CA LYS A 8 -0.90 -4.06 -9.72
C LYS A 8 -1.60 -2.87 -10.38
N ILE A 9 -2.66 -3.11 -11.15
CA ILE A 9 -3.47 -2.05 -11.77
C ILE A 9 -4.08 -1.15 -10.69
N LYS A 10 -4.73 -1.73 -9.66
CA LYS A 10 -5.34 -0.94 -8.58
C LYS A 10 -4.35 -0.12 -7.77
N LEU A 11 -3.14 -0.64 -7.54
CA LEU A 11 -2.08 0.13 -6.89
C LEU A 11 -1.69 1.36 -7.74
N TYR A 12 -1.64 1.22 -9.06
CA TYR A 12 -1.41 2.35 -9.96
C TYR A 12 -2.57 3.35 -9.97
N GLU A 13 -3.82 2.89 -10.01
CA GLU A 13 -5.01 3.76 -9.93
C GLU A 13 -4.96 4.63 -8.67
N VAL A 14 -4.70 4.03 -7.51
CA VAL A 14 -4.59 4.77 -6.24
C VAL A 14 -3.42 5.75 -6.24
N LEU A 15 -2.29 5.39 -6.85
CA LEU A 15 -1.17 6.30 -7.03
C LEU A 15 -1.55 7.50 -7.90
N GLU A 16 -2.23 7.29 -9.02
CA GLU A 16 -2.68 8.35 -9.93
C GLU A 16 -3.72 9.27 -9.28
N ASP A 17 -4.73 8.71 -8.62
CA ASP A 17 -5.78 9.47 -7.90
C ASP A 17 -5.20 10.38 -6.81
N ASN A 18 -4.05 10.00 -6.24
CA ASN A 18 -3.33 10.78 -5.23
C ASN A 18 -2.19 11.65 -5.82
N GLY A 19 -2.13 11.82 -7.14
CA GLY A 19 -1.10 12.63 -7.82
C GLY A 19 0.33 12.12 -7.63
N CYS A 20 0.49 10.82 -7.37
CA CYS A 20 1.75 10.16 -7.08
C CYS A 20 2.24 9.36 -8.29
N HIS A 21 3.03 9.96 -9.16
CA HIS A 21 3.53 9.28 -10.36
C HIS A 21 4.82 8.49 -10.07
N TYR A 22 4.68 7.32 -9.47
CA TYR A 22 5.80 6.37 -9.28
C TYR A 22 5.66 5.13 -10.14
N GLU A 23 6.78 4.60 -10.61
CA GLU A 23 6.83 3.30 -11.25
C GLU A 23 7.07 2.20 -10.19
N ILE A 24 6.20 1.19 -10.16
CA ILE A 24 6.26 0.10 -9.19
C ILE A 24 7.26 -0.96 -9.65
N ARG A 25 8.35 -1.14 -8.89
CA ARG A 25 9.32 -2.22 -9.08
C ARG A 25 8.81 -3.54 -8.47
N SER A 26 8.33 -3.50 -7.24
CA SER A 26 7.74 -4.64 -6.54
C SER A 26 6.75 -4.19 -5.49
N TYR A 27 5.86 -5.09 -5.05
CA TYR A 27 4.93 -4.83 -3.95
C TYR A 27 4.71 -6.10 -3.12
N TYR A 28 4.35 -5.92 -1.85
CA TYR A 28 4.13 -7.00 -0.90
C TYR A 28 2.90 -6.73 -0.06
N LEU A 29 1.95 -7.68 -0.04
CA LEU A 29 0.80 -7.67 0.85
C LEU A 29 1.27 -8.00 2.27
N HIS A 30 1.18 -7.04 3.19
CA HIS A 30 1.62 -7.28 4.56
C HIS A 30 0.46 -7.45 5.56
N ASN A 31 -0.74 -6.96 5.25
CA ASN A 31 -1.96 -7.28 6.01
C ASN A 31 -3.16 -7.42 5.09
N ASP A 32 -4.03 -8.37 5.42
CA ASP A 32 -5.32 -8.58 4.78
C ASP A 32 -6.40 -8.67 5.85
N TYR A 33 -7.23 -7.64 5.96
CA TYR A 33 -8.36 -7.59 6.88
C TYR A 33 -9.60 -8.14 6.16
N MET A 34 -9.76 -9.46 6.25
CA MET A 34 -10.91 -10.21 5.73
C MET A 34 -11.20 -9.98 4.23
N GLY A 35 -10.20 -9.61 3.42
CA GLY A 35 -10.36 -9.33 2.00
C GLY A 35 -10.93 -7.94 1.67
N GLU A 36 -11.35 -7.19 2.68
CA GLU A 36 -12.03 -5.89 2.55
C GLU A 36 -11.04 -4.72 2.56
N VAL A 37 -9.94 -4.86 3.31
CA VAL A 37 -8.86 -3.88 3.41
C VAL A 37 -7.52 -4.59 3.35
N LYS A 38 -6.68 -4.20 2.41
CA LYS A 38 -5.37 -4.81 2.16
C LYS A 38 -4.29 -3.75 2.20
N TYR A 39 -3.24 -4.00 2.96
CA TYR A 39 -2.10 -3.11 3.05
C TYR A 39 -0.91 -3.67 2.30
N PHE A 40 -0.31 -2.81 1.48
CA PHE A 40 0.82 -3.13 0.63
C PHE A 40 2.00 -2.22 0.93
N PHE A 41 3.18 -2.83 1.04
CA PHE A 41 4.43 -2.10 0.84
C PHE A 41 4.80 -2.15 -0.63
N ILE A 42 4.93 -0.99 -1.24
CA ILE A 42 5.35 -0.83 -2.63
C ILE A 42 6.79 -0.32 -2.63
N ARG A 43 7.67 -1.00 -3.37
CA ARG A 43 8.99 -0.52 -3.71
C ARG A 43 8.96 0.02 -5.12
N THR A 44 9.31 1.28 -5.28
CA THR A 44 9.38 1.95 -6.58
C THR A 44 10.74 1.69 -7.25
N THR A 45 10.87 2.07 -8.52
CA THR A 45 12.15 1.98 -9.25
C THR A 45 13.21 2.95 -8.72
N ASP A 46 12.80 4.06 -8.10
CA ASP A 46 13.67 5.02 -7.40
C ASP A 46 13.96 4.64 -5.93
N ASP A 47 13.66 3.39 -5.55
CA ASP A 47 13.87 2.83 -4.22
C ASP A 47 13.06 3.47 -3.08
N THR A 48 12.08 4.33 -3.39
CA THR A 48 11.06 4.79 -2.45
C THR A 48 10.21 3.61 -1.96
N ILE A 49 9.89 3.61 -0.67
CA ILE A 49 8.91 2.69 -0.07
C ILE A 49 7.63 3.46 0.18
N ILE A 50 6.52 2.94 -0.32
CA ILE A 50 5.17 3.50 -0.14
C ILE A 50 4.35 2.49 0.64
N ASP A 51 3.74 2.94 1.74
CA ASP A 51 2.71 2.19 2.46
C ASP A 51 1.35 2.59 1.90
N MET A 52 0.63 1.61 1.35
CA MET A 52 -0.59 1.81 0.60
C MET A 52 -1.69 0.87 1.08
N CYS A 53 -2.87 1.45 1.31
CA CYS A 53 -4.09 0.73 1.59
C CYS A 53 -4.95 0.60 0.31
N LEU A 54 -5.36 -0.62 -0.02
CA LEU A 54 -6.43 -0.91 -0.97
C LEU A 54 -7.67 -1.37 -0.22
N SER A 55 -8.81 -0.74 -0.46
CA SER A 55 -10.08 -1.16 0.12
C SER A 55 -11.17 -1.26 -0.94
N GLN A 56 -12.19 -2.08 -0.67
CA GLN A 56 -13.44 -2.05 -1.44
C GLN A 56 -14.24 -0.75 -1.19
N PHE A 57 -13.90 -0.03 -0.12
CA PHE A 57 -14.51 1.26 0.22
C PHE A 57 -13.62 2.40 -0.27
N PRO A 58 -14.08 3.23 -1.22
CA PRO A 58 -13.28 4.32 -1.78
C PRO A 58 -12.88 5.40 -0.78
N GLU A 59 -13.50 5.40 0.40
CA GLU A 59 -13.24 6.34 1.49
C GLU A 59 -11.97 5.99 2.29
N VAL A 60 -11.35 4.82 2.06
CA VAL A 60 -10.23 4.28 2.86
C VAL A 60 -8.89 4.26 2.08
N PHE A 61 -8.83 4.94 0.93
CA PHE A 61 -7.58 5.08 0.18
C PHE A 61 -6.67 6.13 0.82
N ALA A 62 -5.54 5.70 1.37
CA ALA A 62 -4.52 6.60 1.89
C ALA A 62 -3.13 6.13 1.45
N VAL A 63 -2.39 7.05 0.81
CA VAL A 63 -0.97 6.89 0.49
C VAL A 63 -0.17 7.55 1.60
N TYR A 64 0.45 6.74 2.47
CA TYR A 64 1.31 7.27 3.52
C TYR A 64 2.76 7.29 3.02
N LYS A 65 3.23 8.46 2.59
CA LYS A 65 4.64 8.65 2.23
C LYS A 65 5.48 8.88 3.48
N GLY A 66 6.51 8.05 3.69
CA GLY A 66 7.65 8.44 4.52
C GLY A 66 7.75 7.82 5.91
N PHE A 67 7.18 6.66 6.18
CA PHE A 67 7.50 5.93 7.41
C PHE A 67 8.80 5.13 7.27
N THR A 68 9.70 5.33 8.24
CA THR A 68 10.82 4.42 8.47
C THR A 68 10.32 3.13 9.13
N GLU A 69 10.98 2.00 8.87
CA GLU A 69 10.69 0.70 9.50
C GLU A 69 10.56 0.78 11.03
N THR A 70 11.30 1.71 11.64
CA THR A 70 11.29 1.99 13.08
C THR A 70 9.99 2.66 13.53
N GLN A 71 9.44 3.58 12.74
CA GLN A 71 8.13 4.21 13.03
C GLN A 71 6.99 3.20 12.86
N ILE A 72 7.08 2.33 11.85
CA ILE A 72 6.13 1.23 11.63
C ILE A 72 6.12 0.30 12.86
N LYS A 73 7.30 -0.19 13.28
CA LYS A 73 7.44 -1.07 14.46
C LYS A 73 6.94 -0.45 15.77
N LYS A 74 7.00 0.88 15.93
CA LYS A 74 6.48 1.59 17.11
C LYS A 74 4.95 1.60 17.16
N ILE A 75 4.27 1.74 16.02
CA ILE A 75 2.80 1.73 15.94
C ILE A 75 2.27 0.31 16.21
N TYR A 76 2.96 -0.72 15.73
CA TYR A 76 2.58 -2.13 15.92
C TYR A 76 2.71 -2.68 17.35
N ARG A 77 3.57 -2.13 18.21
CA ARG A 77 3.69 -2.58 19.61
C ARG A 77 2.47 -2.20 20.49
N GLY A 78 1.48 -1.52 19.93
CA GLY A 78 0.38 -0.92 20.68
C GLY A 78 -0.96 -1.65 20.72
N ARG A 79 -1.25 -2.64 19.86
CA ARG A 79 -2.52 -3.40 19.88
C ARG A 79 -2.49 -4.61 18.95
N LEU A 80 -2.36 -5.80 19.54
CA LEU A 80 -3.20 -6.95 19.20
C LEU A 80 -4.49 -6.81 20.00
#